data_AF-A0AA43UL67-F1
#
_entry.id   AF-A0AA43UL67-F1
#
_cell.length_a   1.000
_cell.length_b   1.000
_cell.length_c   1.000
_cell.angle_alpha   90.00
_cell.angle_beta   90.00
_cell.angle_gamma   90.00
#
_symmetry.space_group_name_H-M   'P 1'
#
loop_
_entity.id
_entity.type
_entity.pdbx_description
1 polymer ?
#
loop_
_entity_poly.entity_id
_entity_poly.type
_entity_poly.pdbx_seq_one_letter_code
_entity_poly.pdbx_strand_id
1 'polypeptide(L)'
;MPSDDSKKEPAESAGKKTAIAHKLAAKQQEISVTEFFEKNKQILGFDSRSKSLLMGIKEAVDNSLDACEEAGILPDISVRIDRLNDEDYKICIEDNGPGIVHKMMPNVFGRLLYGSRFHALRQSRGQQGIGISATVMYGNITTGKPAHVISRIEGEDEVAWGMDIVIDTKTNRPIVTNDKAFDWEGREHGTSIEYTIKGRYITGKQSVFEYLRDTAIVNPHAQITFHDPEGKRYVFERATDIMPPRPKEIKPHPEGMEIGDLMKYAGNTSQKTVKAFLKNDFSRITDRIATEICEKSGVSPDKNPAKLDREDA
;
A
#
# COMPACT_ATOMS: atom_id res chain seq x y z
N MET A 1 -56.29 -60.96 37.47
CA MET A 1 -55.12 -61.43 36.71
C MET A 1 -55.14 -60.76 35.34
N PRO A 2 -53.97 -60.39 34.79
CA PRO A 2 -53.65 -58.98 34.49
C PRO A 2 -53.48 -58.68 32.98
N SER A 3 -53.47 -57.40 32.61
CA SER A 3 -52.52 -56.86 31.62
C SER A 3 -52.40 -55.35 31.84
N ASP A 4 -51.27 -55.00 32.45
CA ASP A 4 -50.71 -53.69 32.62
C ASP A 4 -50.10 -53.27 31.28
N ASP A 5 -50.58 -52.17 30.69
CA ASP A 5 -49.99 -51.58 29.48
C ASP A 5 -50.17 -50.06 29.51
N SER A 6 -49.61 -49.44 30.55
CA SER A 6 -49.44 -47.98 30.60
C SER A 6 -48.22 -47.57 29.79
N LYS A 7 -48.46 -47.25 28.51
CA LYS A 7 -47.50 -46.67 27.58
C LYS A 7 -46.84 -45.42 28.19
N LYS A 8 -45.52 -45.46 28.33
CA LYS A 8 -44.65 -44.29 28.57
C LYS A 8 -44.74 -43.34 27.39
N GLU A 9 -45.23 -42.12 27.63
CA GLU A 9 -45.04 -41.00 26.71
C GLU A 9 -43.57 -40.54 26.73
N PRO A 10 -42.98 -40.24 25.56
CA PRO A 10 -41.59 -39.78 25.48
C PRO A 10 -41.47 -38.36 26.04
N ALA A 11 -40.49 -38.18 26.93
CA ALA A 11 -40.12 -36.87 27.47
C ALA A 11 -39.80 -35.91 26.32
N GLU A 12 -40.61 -34.86 26.15
CA GLU A 12 -40.28 -33.72 25.30
C GLU A 12 -38.92 -33.18 25.72
N SER A 13 -37.93 -33.32 24.83
CA SER A 13 -36.64 -32.66 25.01
C SER A 13 -36.91 -31.15 25.01
N ALA A 14 -36.85 -30.54 26.19
CA ALA A 14 -36.91 -29.11 26.36
C ALA A 14 -35.81 -28.49 25.48
N GLY A 15 -36.21 -28.02 24.30
CA GLY A 15 -35.33 -27.33 23.38
C GLY A 15 -34.73 -26.15 24.13
N LYS A 16 -33.44 -26.24 24.47
CA LYS A 16 -32.68 -25.13 25.06
C LYS A 16 -32.91 -23.93 24.16
N LYS A 17 -33.75 -22.99 24.61
CA LYS A 17 -33.94 -21.69 23.93
C LYS A 17 -32.56 -21.05 23.85
N THR A 18 -31.91 -21.19 22.70
CA THR A 18 -30.61 -20.57 22.43
C THR A 18 -30.74 -19.09 22.79
N ALA A 19 -29.98 -18.67 23.79
CA ALA A 19 -30.03 -17.31 24.30
C ALA A 19 -29.85 -16.32 23.15
N ILE A 20 -30.53 -15.17 23.23
CA ILE A 20 -30.46 -14.12 22.20
C ILE A 20 -28.99 -13.72 21.94
N ALA A 21 -28.14 -13.76 22.97
CA ALA A 21 -26.70 -13.56 22.87
C ALA A 21 -26.02 -14.54 21.89
N HIS A 22 -26.35 -15.83 21.89
CA HIS A 22 -25.79 -16.79 20.92
C HIS A 22 -26.26 -16.52 19.49
N LYS A 23 -27.51 -16.04 19.33
CA LYS A 23 -28.04 -15.64 18.01
C LYS A 23 -27.40 -14.35 17.50
N LEU A 24 -27.06 -13.42 18.39
CA LEU A 24 -26.33 -12.18 18.06
C LEU A 24 -24.86 -12.46 17.76
N ALA A 25 -24.21 -13.34 18.53
CA ALA A 25 -22.83 -13.76 18.30
C ALA A 25 -22.68 -14.48 16.95
N ALA A 26 -23.63 -15.34 16.58
CA ALA A 26 -23.63 -16.02 15.28
C ALA A 26 -23.77 -15.06 14.06
N LYS A 27 -24.15 -13.80 14.28
CA LYS A 27 -24.22 -12.77 13.23
C LYS A 27 -22.94 -11.92 13.13
N GLN A 28 -21.98 -12.09 14.03
CA GLN A 28 -20.71 -11.39 13.95
C GLN A 28 -19.92 -11.92 12.75
N GLN A 29 -19.46 -11.01 11.89
CA GLN A 29 -18.67 -11.33 10.70
C GLN A 29 -17.45 -10.42 10.66
N GLU A 30 -16.30 -11.01 10.35
CA GLU A 30 -15.08 -10.27 10.03
C GLU A 30 -15.14 -9.81 8.57
N ILE A 31 -14.68 -8.59 8.30
CA ILE A 31 -14.57 -8.06 6.95
C ILE A 31 -13.09 -7.91 6.60
N SER A 32 -12.75 -8.11 5.33
CA SER A 32 -11.39 -7.88 4.86
C SER A 32 -11.06 -6.39 4.86
N VAL A 33 -9.77 -6.05 4.86
CA VAL A 33 -9.28 -4.67 4.70
C VAL A 33 -9.81 -4.06 3.39
N THR A 34 -9.85 -4.84 2.32
CA THR A 34 -10.36 -4.38 1.02
C THR A 34 -11.86 -4.12 1.08
N GLU A 35 -12.63 -4.97 1.75
CA GLU A 35 -14.08 -4.76 1.96
C GLU A 35 -14.36 -3.52 2.82
N PHE A 36 -13.53 -3.28 3.84
CA PHE A 36 -13.60 -2.04 4.64
C PHE A 36 -13.40 -0.81 3.76
N PHE A 37 -12.40 -0.80 2.89
CA PHE A 37 -12.12 0.33 2.00
C PHE A 37 -13.10 0.47 0.84
N GLU A 38 -13.65 -0.64 0.34
CA GLU A 38 -14.74 -0.62 -0.63
C GLU A 38 -15.98 0.10 -0.07
N LYS A 39 -16.30 -0.14 1.22
CA LYS A 39 -17.38 0.54 1.94
C LYS A 39 -17.02 1.98 2.34
N ASN A 40 -15.73 2.30 2.47
CA ASN A 40 -15.23 3.59 2.98
C ASN A 40 -14.22 4.26 2.02
N LYS A 41 -14.61 4.43 0.75
CA LYS A 41 -13.77 4.98 -0.32
C LYS A 41 -13.19 6.37 0.00
N GLN A 42 -13.91 7.15 0.79
CA GLN A 42 -13.50 8.47 1.26
C GLN A 42 -12.22 8.45 2.11
N ILE A 43 -11.96 7.35 2.85
CA ILE A 43 -10.74 7.20 3.66
C ILE A 43 -9.49 7.12 2.77
N LEU A 44 -9.65 6.52 1.59
CA LEU A 44 -8.59 6.40 0.58
C LEU A 44 -8.48 7.64 -0.33
N GLY A 45 -9.29 8.68 -0.08
CA GLY A 45 -9.29 9.89 -0.89
C GLY A 45 -10.11 9.80 -2.20
N PHE A 46 -10.88 8.72 -2.40
CA PHE A 46 -11.81 8.57 -3.53
C PHE A 46 -13.22 9.08 -3.16
N ASP A 47 -13.32 10.34 -2.74
CA ASP A 47 -14.57 10.96 -2.27
C ASP A 47 -15.45 11.50 -3.41
N SER A 48 -14.84 11.96 -4.50
CA SER A 48 -15.48 12.68 -5.60
C SER A 48 -14.81 12.31 -6.91
N ARG A 49 -15.57 12.33 -8.02
CA ARG A 49 -15.08 11.89 -9.33
C ARG A 49 -13.82 12.65 -9.80
N SER A 50 -13.71 13.94 -9.51
CA SER A 50 -12.53 14.72 -9.87
C SER A 50 -11.32 14.35 -9.02
N LYS A 51 -11.51 14.21 -7.69
CA LYS A 51 -10.42 13.86 -6.78
C LYS A 51 -9.96 12.41 -6.94
N SER A 52 -10.86 11.48 -7.24
CA SER A 52 -10.54 10.10 -7.58
C SER A 52 -9.56 10.01 -8.76
N LEU A 53 -9.79 10.82 -9.79
CA LEU A 53 -8.93 10.84 -10.98
C LEU A 53 -7.54 11.41 -10.67
N LEU A 54 -7.49 12.52 -9.94
CA LEU A 54 -6.22 13.10 -9.48
C LEU A 54 -5.45 12.14 -8.55
N MET A 55 -6.15 11.50 -7.60
CA MET A 55 -5.54 10.60 -6.63
C MET A 55 -4.90 9.40 -7.30
N GLY A 56 -5.58 8.75 -8.25
CA GLY A 56 -5.00 7.61 -8.96
C GLY A 56 -3.71 7.98 -9.70
N ILE A 57 -3.70 9.13 -10.38
CA ILE A 57 -2.51 9.60 -11.10
C ILE A 57 -1.40 9.95 -10.11
N LYS A 58 -1.72 10.65 -9.02
CA LYS A 58 -0.75 11.00 -7.98
C LYS A 58 -0.07 9.74 -7.43
N GLU A 59 -0.83 8.73 -7.04
CA GLU A 59 -0.26 7.51 -6.46
C GLU A 59 0.59 6.71 -7.47
N ALA A 60 0.25 6.74 -8.76
CA ALA A 60 1.07 6.13 -9.80
C ALA A 60 2.39 6.91 -10.02
N VAL A 61 2.30 8.24 -10.20
CA VAL A 61 3.46 9.11 -10.44
C VAL A 61 4.43 9.11 -9.26
N ASP A 62 3.92 9.19 -8.02
CA ASP A 62 4.75 9.16 -6.82
C ASP A 62 5.51 7.83 -6.69
N ASN A 63 4.87 6.70 -7.04
CA ASN A 63 5.53 5.39 -7.04
C ASN A 63 6.60 5.27 -8.12
N SER A 64 6.32 5.78 -9.33
CA SER A 64 7.31 5.83 -10.42
C SER A 64 8.53 6.67 -10.06
N LEU A 65 8.33 7.85 -9.45
CA LEU A 65 9.42 8.70 -8.97
C LEU A 65 10.26 8.00 -7.90
N ASP A 66 9.62 7.43 -6.89
CA ASP A 66 10.30 6.70 -5.82
C ASP A 66 11.11 5.52 -6.38
N ALA A 67 10.55 4.75 -7.33
CA ALA A 67 11.23 3.60 -7.93
C ALA A 67 12.48 4.00 -8.72
N CYS A 68 12.39 5.08 -9.50
CA CYS A 68 13.53 5.63 -10.24
C CYS A 68 14.62 6.15 -9.28
N GLU A 69 14.24 6.91 -8.25
CA GLU A 69 15.17 7.47 -7.27
C GLU A 69 15.91 6.41 -6.44
N GLU A 70 15.20 5.35 -6.03
CA GLU A 70 15.78 4.22 -5.34
C GLU A 70 16.80 3.47 -6.20
N ALA A 71 16.54 3.35 -7.50
CA ALA A 71 17.47 2.76 -8.47
C ALA A 71 18.60 3.72 -8.90
N GLY A 72 18.45 5.03 -8.68
CA GLY A 72 19.39 6.04 -9.17
C GLY A 72 19.25 6.32 -10.66
N ILE A 73 18.07 6.04 -11.21
CA ILE A 73 17.70 6.31 -12.59
C ILE A 73 17.05 7.70 -12.64
N LEU A 74 17.44 8.54 -13.60
CA LEU A 74 16.78 9.82 -13.83
C LEU A 74 15.35 9.55 -14.34
N PRO A 75 14.31 9.98 -13.60
CA PRO A 75 12.93 9.64 -13.96
C PRO A 75 12.54 10.23 -15.32
N ASP A 76 11.93 9.40 -16.15
CA ASP A 76 11.22 9.76 -17.37
C ASP A 76 9.84 9.08 -17.32
N ILE A 77 8.82 9.88 -17.02
CA ILE A 77 7.47 9.40 -16.74
C ILE A 77 6.51 9.90 -17.81
N SER A 78 5.77 8.99 -18.43
CA SER A 78 4.69 9.31 -19.36
C SER A 78 3.35 9.10 -18.68
N VAL A 79 2.51 10.14 -18.64
CA VAL A 79 1.14 10.10 -18.13
C VAL A 79 0.20 10.36 -19.29
N ARG A 80 -0.69 9.42 -19.60
CA ARG A 80 -1.74 9.56 -20.62
C ARG A 80 -3.11 9.35 -20.01
N ILE A 81 -4.03 10.23 -20.35
CA ILE A 81 -5.44 10.10 -19.99
C ILE A 81 -6.26 10.12 -21.28
N ASP A 82 -6.98 9.04 -21.55
CA ASP A 82 -7.90 8.94 -22.67
C ASP A 82 -9.35 8.96 -22.14
N ARG A 83 -10.19 9.86 -22.68
CA ARG A 83 -11.64 9.86 -22.38
C ARG A 83 -12.31 8.74 -23.17
N LEU A 84 -12.90 7.75 -22.50
CA LEU A 84 -13.64 6.68 -23.16
C LEU A 84 -15.11 7.06 -23.38
N ASN A 85 -15.73 7.66 -22.37
CA ASN A 85 -17.09 8.21 -22.41
C ASN A 85 -17.20 9.37 -21.40
N ASP A 86 -18.41 9.87 -21.12
CA ASP A 86 -18.61 11.02 -20.24
C ASP A 86 -18.17 10.78 -18.78
N GLU A 87 -18.13 9.52 -18.33
CA GLU A 87 -17.80 9.16 -16.96
C GLU A 87 -16.49 8.37 -16.80
N ASP A 88 -16.08 7.62 -17.83
CA ASP A 88 -14.96 6.70 -17.78
C ASP A 88 -13.71 7.28 -18.45
N TYR A 89 -12.61 7.26 -17.71
CA TYR A 89 -11.29 7.67 -18.18
C TYR A 89 -10.34 6.49 -18.09
N LYS A 90 -9.59 6.26 -19.17
CA LYS A 90 -8.50 5.31 -19.23
C LYS A 90 -7.21 6.06 -18.93
N ILE A 91 -6.46 5.60 -17.95
CA ILE A 91 -5.24 6.25 -17.49
C ILE A 91 -4.11 5.26 -17.67
N CYS A 92 -3.03 5.71 -18.30
CA CYS A 92 -1.80 4.95 -18.48
C CYS A 92 -0.64 5.77 -17.93
N ILE A 93 0.13 5.18 -17.01
CA ILE A 93 1.35 5.75 -16.47
C ILE A 93 2.48 4.77 -16.75
N GLU A 94 3.51 5.25 -17.42
CA GLU A 94 4.70 4.47 -17.77
C GLU A 94 5.95 5.17 -17.25
N ASP A 95 6.85 4.41 -16.65
CA ASP A 95 8.13 4.88 -16.15
C ASP A 95 9.30 4.06 -16.67
N ASN A 96 10.48 4.67 -16.63
CA ASN A 96 11.77 4.03 -16.90
C ASN A 96 12.44 3.53 -15.60
N GLY A 97 11.68 3.18 -14.57
CA GLY A 97 12.23 2.65 -13.33
C GLY A 97 12.88 1.26 -13.52
N PRO A 98 13.36 0.63 -12.45
CA PRO A 98 14.04 -0.68 -12.51
C PRO A 98 13.12 -1.85 -12.90
N GLY A 99 11.83 -1.61 -13.05
CA GLY A 99 10.83 -2.66 -13.21
C GLY A 99 10.48 -3.36 -11.89
N ILE A 100 9.58 -4.33 -11.98
CA ILE A 100 9.08 -5.15 -10.89
C ILE A 100 9.22 -6.61 -11.32
N VAL A 101 9.88 -7.41 -10.47
CA VAL A 101 10.02 -8.85 -10.68
C VAL A 101 8.64 -9.49 -10.89
N HIS A 102 8.48 -10.27 -11.97
CA HIS A 102 7.22 -10.90 -12.39
C HIS A 102 6.39 -11.48 -11.24
N LYS A 103 7.02 -12.30 -10.39
CA LYS A 103 6.39 -12.95 -9.23
C LYS A 103 5.78 -11.97 -8.21
N MET A 104 6.29 -10.74 -8.13
CA MET A 104 5.84 -9.71 -7.20
C MET A 104 4.75 -8.82 -7.78
N MET A 105 4.65 -8.68 -9.11
CA MET A 105 3.69 -7.79 -9.77
C MET A 105 2.25 -7.97 -9.26
N PRO A 106 1.70 -9.21 -9.12
CA PRO A 106 0.33 -9.38 -8.63
C PRO A 106 0.10 -8.78 -7.25
N ASN A 107 1.06 -8.92 -6.34
CA ASN A 107 0.91 -8.44 -4.97
C ASN A 107 1.13 -6.92 -4.88
N VAL A 108 2.00 -6.35 -5.70
CA VAL A 108 2.25 -4.88 -5.71
C VAL A 108 1.00 -4.11 -6.12
N PHE A 109 0.28 -4.58 -7.14
CA PHE A 109 -0.89 -3.87 -7.67
C PHE A 109 -2.23 -4.41 -7.16
N GLY A 110 -2.28 -5.65 -6.70
CA GLY A 110 -3.54 -6.34 -6.39
C GLY A 110 -3.72 -6.76 -4.92
N ARG A 111 -2.85 -6.27 -4.02
CA ARG A 111 -2.98 -6.51 -2.57
C ARG A 111 -2.83 -5.21 -1.80
N LEU A 112 -3.82 -4.88 -0.97
CA LEU A 112 -3.73 -3.72 -0.09
C LEU A 112 -2.86 -4.06 1.13
N LEU A 113 -2.14 -3.05 1.62
CA LEU A 113 -1.18 -3.16 2.72
C LEU A 113 -0.03 -4.13 2.42
N TYR A 114 0.42 -4.14 1.15
CA TYR A 114 1.56 -4.94 0.70
C TYR A 114 2.63 -4.03 0.11
N GLY A 115 3.88 -4.23 0.52
CA GLY A 115 4.99 -3.41 0.06
C GLY A 115 6.24 -3.56 0.92
N SER A 116 7.37 -3.09 0.39
CA SER A 116 8.66 -3.08 1.08
C SER A 116 8.78 -1.95 2.11
N ARG A 117 7.89 -0.95 2.07
CA ARG A 117 8.00 0.30 2.85
C ARG A 117 7.47 0.23 4.28
N PHE A 118 6.84 -0.87 4.70
CA PHE A 118 6.26 -1.01 6.05
C PHE A 118 7.26 -1.21 7.18
N HIS A 119 8.44 -1.76 6.86
CA HIS A 119 9.39 -2.21 7.86
C HIS A 119 10.60 -1.28 7.96
N ALA A 120 10.81 -0.42 6.96
CA ALA A 120 11.91 0.52 6.92
C ALA A 120 11.43 1.94 7.27
N LEU A 121 11.96 2.50 8.36
CA LEU A 121 11.75 3.90 8.71
C LEU A 121 12.66 4.77 7.83
N ARG A 122 12.14 5.17 6.67
CA ARG A 122 12.80 6.09 5.75
C ARG A 122 11.79 7.09 5.18
N GLN A 123 12.27 8.27 4.81
CA GLN A 123 11.46 9.24 4.08
C GLN A 123 11.14 8.67 2.69
N SER A 124 9.86 8.64 2.33
CA SER A 124 9.37 8.28 0.98
C SER A 124 8.03 8.98 0.74
N ARG A 125 7.60 9.08 -0.53
CA ARG A 125 6.31 9.74 -0.87
C ARG A 125 5.11 8.92 -0.39
N GLY A 126 5.20 7.59 -0.45
CA GLY A 126 4.16 6.65 0.00
C GLY A 126 4.52 5.91 1.28
N GLN A 127 3.71 6.05 2.34
CA GLN A 127 3.97 5.49 3.67
C GLN A 127 3.22 4.18 3.98
N GLN A 128 1.99 4.03 3.47
CA GLN A 128 1.03 3.02 3.97
C GLN A 128 0.85 1.80 3.04
N GLY A 129 1.52 1.73 1.88
CA GLY A 129 1.40 0.62 0.92
C GLY A 129 -0.04 0.33 0.46
N ILE A 130 -0.84 1.39 0.34
CA ILE A 130 -2.23 1.35 -0.13
C ILE A 130 -2.42 2.00 -1.49
N GLY A 131 -1.53 2.91 -1.90
CA GLY A 131 -1.79 3.89 -2.96
C GLY A 131 -2.26 3.29 -4.28
N ILE A 132 -1.37 2.54 -4.94
CA ILE A 132 -1.67 2.01 -6.27
C ILE A 132 -2.72 0.89 -6.24
N SER A 133 -2.67 -0.01 -5.25
CA SER A 133 -3.68 -1.06 -5.07
C SER A 133 -5.07 -0.50 -4.79
N ALA A 134 -5.18 0.61 -4.07
CA ALA A 134 -6.45 1.32 -3.85
C ALA A 134 -7.01 1.91 -5.16
N THR A 135 -6.12 2.41 -6.02
CA THR A 135 -6.48 2.91 -7.36
C THR A 135 -6.99 1.79 -8.26
N VAL A 136 -6.30 0.64 -8.27
CA VAL A 136 -6.74 -0.57 -9.00
C VAL A 136 -8.08 -1.05 -8.47
N MET A 137 -8.24 -1.15 -7.15
CA MET A 137 -9.50 -1.53 -6.51
C MET A 137 -10.63 -0.58 -6.92
N TYR A 138 -10.40 0.74 -6.85
CA TYR A 138 -11.38 1.73 -7.23
C TYR A 138 -11.79 1.61 -8.70
N GLY A 139 -10.83 1.39 -9.61
CA GLY A 139 -11.08 1.11 -11.02
C GLY A 139 -11.93 -0.14 -11.22
N ASN A 140 -11.56 -1.25 -10.58
CA ASN A 140 -12.30 -2.52 -10.67
C ASN A 140 -13.75 -2.36 -10.19
N ILE A 141 -13.98 -1.76 -9.02
CA ILE A 141 -15.34 -1.64 -8.45
C ILE A 141 -16.22 -0.63 -9.19
N THR A 142 -15.63 0.38 -9.83
CA THR A 142 -16.40 1.43 -10.52
C THR A 142 -16.69 1.10 -11.98
N THR A 143 -15.77 0.43 -12.67
CA THR A 143 -15.87 0.16 -14.11
C THR A 143 -16.00 -1.32 -14.45
N GLY A 144 -15.67 -2.22 -13.52
CA GLY A 144 -15.62 -3.66 -13.75
C GLY A 144 -14.44 -4.13 -14.60
N LYS A 145 -13.56 -3.22 -15.04
CA LYS A 145 -12.41 -3.56 -15.90
C LYS A 145 -11.18 -3.89 -15.05
N PRO A 146 -10.34 -4.85 -15.48
CA PRO A 146 -9.04 -5.10 -14.86
C PRO A 146 -8.09 -3.91 -15.08
N ALA A 147 -7.07 -3.81 -14.23
CA ALA A 147 -5.90 -2.99 -14.52
C ALA A 147 -4.90 -3.84 -15.31
N HIS A 148 -4.41 -3.32 -16.42
CA HIS A 148 -3.36 -3.95 -17.21
C HIS A 148 -1.99 -3.44 -16.74
N VAL A 149 -1.10 -4.34 -16.37
CA VAL A 149 0.22 -4.01 -15.86
C VAL A 149 1.27 -4.68 -16.72
N ILE A 150 2.26 -3.89 -17.14
CA ILE A 150 3.44 -4.35 -17.85
C ILE A 150 4.65 -4.01 -17.01
N SER A 151 5.61 -4.93 -16.90
CA SER A 151 6.90 -4.60 -16.32
C SER A 151 8.03 -5.41 -16.95
N ARG A 152 9.20 -4.80 -17.04
CA ARG A 152 10.46 -5.42 -17.48
C ARG A 152 11.57 -4.99 -16.54
N ILE A 153 12.37 -5.95 -16.11
CA ILE A 153 13.58 -5.70 -15.32
C ILE A 153 14.82 -5.72 -16.24
N GLU A 154 15.89 -5.07 -15.80
CA GLU A 154 17.17 -5.07 -16.52
C GLU A 154 17.74 -6.50 -16.62
N GLY A 155 18.19 -6.88 -17.81
CA GLY A 155 18.83 -8.17 -18.10
C GLY A 155 18.68 -8.56 -19.57
N GLU A 156 19.75 -9.07 -20.18
CA GLU A 156 19.73 -9.46 -21.61
C GLU A 156 18.75 -10.63 -21.88
N ASP A 157 18.61 -11.55 -20.92
CA ASP A 157 17.69 -12.69 -20.99
C ASP A 157 16.29 -12.37 -20.41
N GLU A 158 16.07 -11.15 -19.90
CA GLU A 158 14.83 -10.76 -19.25
C GLU A 158 13.82 -10.22 -20.27
N VAL A 159 12.62 -10.78 -20.22
CA VAL A 159 11.48 -10.41 -21.06
C VAL A 159 10.51 -9.52 -20.29
N ALA A 160 9.69 -8.76 -21.01
CA ALA A 160 8.60 -8.02 -20.39
C ALA A 160 7.44 -8.96 -20.07
N TRP A 161 6.82 -8.74 -18.91
CA TRP A 161 5.62 -9.46 -18.49
C TRP A 161 4.44 -8.51 -18.49
N GLY A 162 3.36 -8.92 -19.14
CA GLY A 162 2.06 -8.24 -19.14
C GLY A 162 1.01 -9.09 -18.44
N MET A 163 0.19 -8.48 -17.58
CA MET A 163 -0.90 -9.18 -16.89
C MET A 163 -2.05 -8.24 -16.54
N ASP A 164 -3.25 -8.81 -16.46
CA ASP A 164 -4.45 -8.13 -16.01
C ASP A 164 -4.73 -8.48 -14.54
N ILE A 165 -4.96 -7.47 -13.72
CA ILE A 165 -5.14 -7.60 -12.27
C ILE A 165 -6.52 -7.07 -11.85
N VAL A 166 -7.23 -7.92 -11.11
CA VAL A 166 -8.45 -7.58 -10.36
C VAL A 166 -8.23 -7.91 -8.89
N ILE A 167 -8.77 -7.11 -7.99
CA ILE A 167 -8.67 -7.37 -6.55
C ILE A 167 -9.93 -8.11 -6.05
N ASP A 168 -9.74 -9.28 -5.45
CA ASP A 168 -10.79 -9.93 -4.67
C ASP A 168 -10.96 -9.19 -3.34
N THR A 169 -12.08 -8.47 -3.21
CA THR A 169 -12.36 -7.65 -2.02
C THR A 169 -12.69 -8.48 -0.79
N LYS A 170 -13.03 -9.77 -0.91
CA LYS A 170 -13.27 -10.64 0.24
C LYS A 170 -11.98 -11.19 0.83
N THR A 171 -11.01 -11.54 -0.01
CA THR A 171 -9.78 -12.20 0.43
C THR A 171 -8.56 -11.27 0.48
N ASN A 172 -8.67 -10.04 -0.05
CA ASN A 172 -7.55 -9.12 -0.26
C ASN A 172 -6.40 -9.83 -1.02
N ARG A 173 -6.75 -10.45 -2.15
CA ARG A 173 -5.81 -11.14 -3.04
C ARG A 173 -6.01 -10.73 -4.49
N PRO A 174 -4.92 -10.71 -5.28
CA PRO A 174 -5.01 -10.49 -6.71
C PRO A 174 -5.63 -11.70 -7.41
N ILE A 175 -6.51 -11.43 -8.37
CA ILE A 175 -6.93 -12.35 -9.42
C ILE A 175 -6.20 -11.90 -10.67
N VAL A 176 -5.34 -12.77 -11.20
CA VAL A 176 -4.50 -12.49 -12.37
C VAL A 176 -5.06 -13.19 -13.59
N THR A 177 -5.18 -12.47 -14.69
CA THR A 177 -5.55 -12.99 -16.00
C THR A 177 -4.57 -12.47 -17.06
N ASN A 178 -4.54 -13.08 -18.25
CA ASN A 178 -3.69 -12.63 -19.37
C ASN A 178 -2.20 -12.49 -19.05
N ASP A 179 -1.67 -13.29 -18.13
CA ASP A 179 -0.24 -13.34 -17.78
C ASP A 179 0.57 -13.90 -18.96
N LYS A 180 1.34 -13.02 -19.62
CA LYS A 180 2.10 -13.33 -20.84
C LYS A 180 3.43 -12.60 -20.87
N ALA A 181 4.45 -13.33 -21.29
CA ALA A 181 5.74 -12.76 -21.67
C ALA A 181 5.69 -12.22 -23.11
N PHE A 182 6.35 -11.10 -23.35
CA PHE A 182 6.51 -10.50 -24.68
C PHE A 182 7.79 -9.64 -24.74
N ASP A 183 8.20 -9.26 -25.96
CA ASP A 183 9.31 -8.33 -26.14
C ASP A 183 8.79 -6.88 -26.16
N TRP A 184 9.32 -6.06 -25.24
CA TRP A 184 8.96 -4.65 -25.13
C TRP A 184 9.99 -3.81 -25.88
N GLU A 185 9.77 -3.67 -27.18
CA GLU A 185 10.67 -2.98 -28.09
C GLU A 185 11.00 -1.56 -27.58
N GLY A 186 12.30 -1.23 -27.53
CA GLY A 186 12.79 0.09 -27.11
C GLY A 186 12.78 0.35 -25.60
N ARG A 187 12.44 -0.64 -24.76
CA ARG A 187 12.48 -0.55 -23.30
C ARG A 187 13.34 -1.67 -22.71
N GLU A 188 14.45 -1.33 -22.07
CA GLU A 188 15.31 -2.29 -21.36
C GLU A 188 14.78 -2.61 -19.95
N HIS A 189 14.19 -1.61 -19.30
CA HIS A 189 13.56 -1.74 -17.98
C HIS A 189 12.43 -0.70 -17.85
N GLY A 190 11.47 -0.97 -16.96
CA GLY A 190 10.39 -0.04 -16.69
C GLY A 190 9.11 -0.71 -16.22
N THR A 191 8.14 0.11 -15.85
CA THR A 191 6.80 -0.34 -15.46
C THR A 191 5.75 0.52 -16.14
N SER A 192 4.68 -0.10 -16.63
CA SER A 192 3.50 0.59 -17.14
C SER A 192 2.26 0.03 -16.46
N ILE A 193 1.41 0.93 -15.97
CA ILE A 193 0.11 0.59 -15.41
C ILE A 193 -0.97 1.33 -16.19
N GLU A 194 -1.94 0.56 -16.64
CA GLU A 194 -3.12 1.05 -17.32
C GLU A 194 -4.37 0.62 -16.56
N TYR A 195 -5.24 1.57 -16.22
CA TYR A 195 -6.50 1.27 -15.53
C TYR A 195 -7.60 2.22 -15.96
N THR A 196 -8.85 1.78 -15.82
CA THR A 196 -10.02 2.61 -16.12
C THR A 196 -10.74 2.96 -14.82
N ILE A 197 -11.07 4.24 -14.64
CA ILE A 197 -11.82 4.73 -13.48
C ILE A 197 -12.99 5.60 -13.91
N LYS A 198 -14.03 5.63 -13.07
CA LYS A 198 -15.06 6.66 -13.14
C LYS A 198 -14.53 7.96 -12.56
N GLY A 199 -14.48 9.00 -13.37
CA GLY A 199 -13.86 10.27 -13.03
C GLY A 199 -14.50 11.47 -13.69
N ARG A 200 -14.02 12.66 -13.34
CA ARG A 200 -14.33 13.89 -14.06
C ARG A 200 -13.03 14.66 -14.27
N TYR A 201 -12.63 14.82 -15.52
CA TYR A 201 -11.50 15.68 -15.82
C TYR A 201 -11.91 17.15 -15.64
N ILE A 202 -11.09 17.90 -14.90
CA ILE A 202 -11.30 19.33 -14.63
C ILE A 202 -10.05 20.10 -15.02
N THR A 203 -10.25 21.34 -15.48
CA THR A 203 -9.19 22.30 -15.79
C THR A 203 -9.15 23.38 -14.70
N GLY A 204 -7.96 23.93 -14.41
CA GLY A 204 -7.76 24.96 -13.38
C GLY A 204 -6.90 24.47 -12.20
N LYS A 205 -6.91 25.20 -11.08
CA LYS A 205 -5.95 25.02 -9.96
C LYS A 205 -5.90 23.63 -9.33
N GLN A 206 -6.99 22.86 -9.38
CA GLN A 206 -7.08 21.50 -8.83
C GLN A 206 -6.99 20.41 -9.90
N SER A 207 -6.51 20.76 -11.10
CA SER A 207 -6.41 19.82 -12.22
C SER A 207 -5.19 18.92 -12.12
N VAL A 208 -5.23 17.83 -12.88
CA VAL A 208 -4.06 16.94 -13.07
C VAL A 208 -2.87 17.71 -13.63
N PHE A 209 -3.11 18.62 -14.59
CA PHE A 209 -2.05 19.42 -15.19
C PHE A 209 -1.28 20.24 -14.15
N GLU A 210 -1.98 20.92 -13.24
CA GLU A 210 -1.35 21.73 -12.20
C GLU A 210 -0.56 20.85 -11.22
N TYR A 211 -1.10 19.68 -10.84
CA TYR A 211 -0.37 18.72 -10.01
C TYR A 211 0.92 18.25 -10.69
N LEU A 212 0.88 17.87 -11.97
CA LEU A 212 2.08 17.43 -12.69
C LEU A 212 3.09 18.57 -12.85
N ARG A 213 2.62 19.80 -13.08
CA ARG A 213 3.48 20.99 -13.13
C ARG A 213 4.17 21.23 -11.79
N ASP A 214 3.41 21.22 -10.70
CA ASP A 214 3.96 21.44 -9.35
C ASP A 214 4.93 20.30 -8.97
N THR A 215 4.62 19.06 -9.38
CA THR A 215 5.51 17.90 -9.23
C THR A 215 6.82 18.09 -9.99
N ALA A 216 6.77 18.56 -11.24
CA ALA A 216 7.97 18.83 -12.03
C ALA A 216 8.83 19.96 -11.42
N ILE A 217 8.20 20.99 -10.84
CA ILE A 217 8.92 22.08 -10.15
C ILE A 217 9.70 21.57 -8.93
N VAL A 218 9.08 20.69 -8.12
CA VAL A 218 9.70 20.14 -6.90
C VAL A 218 10.72 19.04 -7.21
N ASN A 219 10.59 18.36 -8.36
CA ASN A 219 11.46 17.28 -8.80
C ASN A 219 12.20 17.67 -10.10
N PRO A 220 13.16 18.60 -10.03
CA PRO A 220 13.81 19.15 -11.22
C PRO A 220 14.64 18.12 -12.00
N HIS A 221 14.93 16.95 -11.40
CA HIS A 221 15.61 15.83 -12.04
C HIS A 221 14.68 14.92 -12.86
N ALA A 222 13.37 15.07 -12.72
CA ALA A 222 12.38 14.26 -13.41
C ALA A 222 11.93 14.92 -14.72
N GLN A 223 11.76 14.11 -15.76
CA GLN A 223 11.02 14.50 -16.96
C GLN A 223 9.62 13.88 -16.90
N ILE A 224 8.59 14.69 -17.16
CA ILE A 224 7.21 14.22 -17.19
C ILE A 224 6.56 14.61 -18.52
N THR A 225 6.13 13.63 -19.30
CA THR A 225 5.32 13.85 -20.50
C THR A 225 3.85 13.59 -20.17
N PHE A 226 2.99 14.58 -20.38
CA PHE A 226 1.55 14.47 -20.12
C PHE A 226 0.74 14.58 -21.41
N HIS A 227 -0.13 13.60 -21.65
CA HIS A 227 -1.15 13.61 -22.69
C HIS A 227 -2.52 13.74 -22.04
N ASP A 228 -3.19 14.87 -22.28
CA ASP A 228 -4.51 15.13 -21.71
C ASP A 228 -5.63 14.42 -22.52
N PRO A 229 -6.88 14.38 -21.99
CA PRO A 229 -8.00 13.74 -22.68
C PRO A 229 -8.41 14.39 -24.00
N GLU A 230 -7.92 15.59 -24.30
CA GLU A 230 -8.17 16.31 -25.54
C GLU A 230 -7.06 16.03 -26.58
N GLY A 231 -6.07 15.20 -26.22
CA GLY A 231 -4.94 14.83 -27.06
C GLY A 231 -3.79 15.83 -27.04
N LYS A 232 -3.84 16.87 -26.20
CA LYS A 232 -2.76 17.84 -26.09
C LYS A 232 -1.61 17.26 -25.28
N ARG A 233 -0.42 17.37 -25.85
CA ARG A 233 0.83 16.94 -25.25
C ARG A 233 1.52 18.10 -24.54
N TYR A 234 1.94 17.85 -23.31
CA TYR A 234 2.77 18.74 -22.49
C TYR A 234 4.02 17.98 -22.10
N VAL A 235 5.17 18.67 -22.12
CA VAL A 235 6.44 18.10 -21.67
C VAL A 235 6.99 19.03 -20.59
N PHE A 236 7.20 18.46 -19.42
CA PHE A 236 7.93 19.07 -18.33
C PHE A 236 9.34 18.49 -18.36
N GLU A 237 10.26 19.22 -19.00
CA GLU A 237 11.65 18.79 -19.13
C GLU A 237 12.37 18.87 -17.80
N ARG A 238 13.33 17.97 -17.59
CA ARG A 238 14.21 18.03 -16.41
C ARG A 238 15.08 19.29 -16.49
N ALA A 239 15.26 19.96 -15.36
CA ALA A 239 16.12 21.12 -15.21
C ALA A 239 17.55 20.73 -14.75
N THR A 240 17.75 19.52 -14.23
CA THR A 240 19.06 19.03 -13.78
C THR A 240 19.17 17.52 -13.98
N ASP A 241 20.38 17.01 -14.18
CA ASP A 241 20.68 15.58 -14.17
C ASP A 241 21.25 15.11 -12.81
N ILE A 242 21.23 15.99 -11.81
CA ILE A 242 21.72 15.68 -10.45
C ILE A 242 20.58 15.10 -9.63
N MET A 243 20.71 13.83 -9.25
CA MET A 243 19.76 13.17 -8.36
C MET A 243 19.86 13.66 -6.90
N PRO A 244 18.73 13.72 -6.17
CA PRO A 244 18.76 14.00 -4.75
C PRO A 244 19.47 12.87 -3.98
N PRO A 245 20.06 13.17 -2.81
CA PRO A 245 20.68 12.15 -1.98
C PRO A 245 19.64 11.13 -1.52
N ARG A 246 19.94 9.84 -1.67
CA ARG A 246 19.02 8.77 -1.28
C ARG A 246 18.69 8.83 0.22
N PRO A 247 17.40 8.74 0.60
CA PRO A 247 17.03 8.67 2.00
C PRO A 247 17.59 7.38 2.61
N LYS A 248 18.19 7.52 3.80
CA LYS A 248 18.73 6.39 4.56
C LYS A 248 17.68 5.91 5.55
N GLU A 249 17.61 4.60 5.74
CA GLU A 249 16.83 4.03 6.83
C GLU A 249 17.43 4.45 8.17
N ILE A 250 16.56 4.85 9.09
CA ILE A 250 16.93 5.29 10.44
C ILE A 250 16.27 4.42 11.49
N LYS A 251 16.85 4.44 12.70
CA LYS A 251 16.21 3.85 13.87
C LYS A 251 15.17 4.83 14.43
N PRO A 252 14.08 4.33 15.06
CA PRO A 252 13.11 5.21 15.73
C PRO A 252 13.80 6.07 16.79
N HIS A 253 13.32 7.30 16.96
CA HIS A 253 13.73 8.15 18.07
C HIS A 253 12.75 7.94 19.23
N PRO A 254 13.22 7.87 20.50
CA PRO A 254 12.36 7.60 21.65
C PRO A 254 11.30 8.68 21.91
N GLU A 255 11.64 9.93 21.59
CA GLU A 255 10.72 11.06 21.75
C GLU A 255 9.52 10.92 20.81
N GLY A 256 8.31 10.92 21.37
CA GLY A 256 7.06 10.75 20.63
C GLY A 256 6.60 9.30 20.48
N MET A 257 7.32 8.33 21.06
CA MET A 257 6.84 6.95 21.12
C MET A 257 5.76 6.76 22.18
N GLU A 258 4.78 5.93 21.84
CA GLU A 258 3.78 5.47 22.80
C GLU A 258 4.16 4.09 23.38
N ILE A 259 3.51 3.73 24.50
CA ILE A 259 3.72 2.45 25.19
C ILE A 259 3.55 1.26 24.23
N GLY A 260 2.56 1.32 23.34
CA GLY A 260 2.30 0.28 22.35
C GLY A 260 3.46 0.08 21.37
N ASP A 261 4.12 1.17 20.94
CA ASP A 261 5.28 1.10 20.07
C ASP A 261 6.46 0.50 20.81
N LEU A 262 6.73 0.96 22.03
CA LEU A 262 7.84 0.45 22.84
C LEU A 262 7.70 -1.06 23.10
N MET A 263 6.50 -1.52 23.48
CA MET A 263 6.22 -2.94 23.65
C MET A 263 6.41 -3.74 22.35
N LYS A 264 5.98 -3.19 21.21
CA LYS A 264 6.16 -3.83 19.90
C LYS A 264 7.64 -3.95 19.53
N TYR A 265 8.44 -2.90 19.75
CA TYR A 265 9.88 -2.95 19.50
C TYR A 265 10.59 -3.90 20.47
N ALA A 266 10.21 -3.89 21.75
CA ALA A 266 10.75 -4.78 22.77
C ALA A 266 10.40 -6.26 22.52
N GLY A 267 9.24 -6.54 21.91
CA GLY A 267 8.86 -7.90 21.52
C GLY A 267 9.58 -8.42 20.26
N ASN A 268 9.99 -7.51 19.36
CA ASN A 268 10.62 -7.86 18.08
C ASN A 268 12.15 -7.70 18.08
N THR A 269 12.74 -7.19 19.17
CA THR A 269 14.18 -6.97 19.25
C THR A 269 14.97 -8.28 19.32
N SER A 270 16.19 -8.25 18.77
CA SER A 270 17.18 -9.33 18.95
C SER A 270 18.06 -9.13 20.19
N GLN A 271 17.90 -8.01 20.90
CA GLN A 271 18.72 -7.67 22.06
C GLN A 271 18.32 -8.48 23.30
N LYS A 272 19.30 -8.86 24.11
CA LYS A 272 19.08 -9.70 25.30
C LYS A 272 18.75 -8.92 26.57
N THR A 273 19.07 -7.63 26.59
CA THR A 273 18.99 -6.75 27.76
C THR A 273 18.32 -5.43 27.39
N VAL A 274 17.51 -4.86 28.28
CA VAL A 274 16.85 -3.55 28.09
C VAL A 274 17.86 -2.45 27.74
N LYS A 275 19.02 -2.45 28.40
CA LYS A 275 20.06 -1.45 28.10
C LYS A 275 20.56 -1.54 26.66
N ALA A 276 20.85 -2.76 26.17
CA ALA A 276 21.27 -2.99 24.79
C ALA A 276 20.15 -2.67 23.80
N PHE A 277 18.89 -2.97 24.13
CA PHE A 277 17.72 -2.58 23.37
C PHE A 277 17.64 -1.06 23.19
N LEU A 278 17.67 -0.31 24.30
CA LEU A 278 17.62 1.15 24.25
C LEU A 278 18.76 1.73 23.39
N LYS A 279 19.99 1.23 23.55
CA LYS A 279 21.17 1.74 22.84
C LYS A 279 21.20 1.36 21.34
N ASN A 280 20.85 0.12 21.02
CA ASN A 280 21.07 -0.43 19.69
C ASN A 280 19.86 -0.31 18.78
N ASP A 281 18.64 -0.19 19.31
CA ASP A 281 17.43 -0.20 18.49
C ASP A 281 16.82 1.20 18.32
N PHE A 282 17.29 2.19 19.10
CA PHE A 282 16.87 3.58 18.97
C PHE A 282 17.98 4.51 18.51
N SER A 283 17.58 5.60 17.85
CA SER A 283 18.47 6.68 17.47
C SER A 283 18.87 7.54 18.67
N ARG A 284 20.13 7.97 18.71
CA ARG A 284 20.70 8.91 19.70
C ARG A 284 20.68 8.45 21.17
N ILE A 285 20.46 7.17 21.46
CA ILE A 285 20.67 6.62 22.80
C ILE A 285 22.11 6.14 22.96
N THR A 286 22.86 6.79 23.84
CA THR A 286 24.20 6.33 24.25
C THR A 286 24.10 5.39 25.44
N ASP A 287 25.19 4.67 25.74
CA ASP A 287 25.26 3.78 26.90
C ASP A 287 24.91 4.46 28.21
N ARG A 288 25.40 5.70 28.38
CA ARG A 288 25.12 6.56 29.54
C ARG A 288 23.63 6.88 29.64
N ILE A 289 23.02 7.27 28.53
CA ILE A 289 21.60 7.64 28.47
C ILE A 289 20.72 6.41 28.72
N ALA A 290 21.07 5.25 28.16
CA ALA A 290 20.33 4.00 28.39
C ALA A 290 20.31 3.62 29.88
N THR A 291 21.46 3.74 30.57
CA THR A 291 21.53 3.52 32.02
C THR A 291 20.69 4.54 32.79
N GLU A 292 20.77 5.83 32.44
CA GLU A 292 19.98 6.88 33.08
C GLU A 292 18.47 6.69 32.90
N ILE A 293 18.03 6.20 31.73
CA ILE A 293 16.63 5.87 31.46
C ILE A 293 16.18 4.71 32.36
N CYS A 294 16.94 3.62 32.42
CA CYS A 294 16.63 2.47 33.28
C CYS A 294 16.56 2.85 34.77
N GLU A 295 17.48 3.70 35.24
CA GLU A 295 17.49 4.18 36.63
C GLU A 295 16.25 5.02 36.95
N LYS A 296 15.88 5.93 36.04
CA LYS A 296 14.70 6.79 36.21
C LYS A 296 13.39 6.03 36.12
N SER A 297 13.31 5.00 35.27
CA SER A 297 12.11 4.17 35.11
C SER A 297 12.01 3.06 36.15
N GLY A 298 13.08 2.78 36.91
CA GLY A 298 13.11 1.66 37.85
C GLY A 298 13.21 0.28 37.17
N VAL A 299 13.50 0.23 35.88
CA VAL A 299 13.61 -1.02 35.11
C VAL A 299 15.04 -1.55 35.16
N SER A 300 15.20 -2.83 35.49
CA SER A 300 16.53 -3.46 35.52
C SER A 300 17.19 -3.44 34.13
N PRO A 301 18.43 -2.92 33.99
CA PRO A 301 19.15 -2.87 32.72
C PRO A 301 19.33 -4.25 32.05
N ASP A 302 19.45 -5.30 32.86
CA ASP A 302 19.69 -6.68 32.43
C ASP A 302 18.41 -7.48 32.20
N LYS A 303 17.24 -6.86 32.44
CA LYS A 303 15.94 -7.48 32.14
C LYS A 303 15.87 -7.80 30.65
N ASN A 304 15.18 -8.88 30.30
CA ASN A 304 14.94 -9.22 28.91
C ASN A 304 13.88 -8.27 28.33
N PRO A 305 14.14 -7.55 27.23
CA PRO A 305 13.18 -6.64 26.60
C PRO A 305 11.84 -7.29 26.30
N ALA A 306 11.83 -8.54 25.84
CA ALA A 306 10.59 -9.27 25.51
C ALA A 306 9.72 -9.61 26.73
N LYS A 307 10.23 -9.39 27.95
CA LYS A 307 9.52 -9.58 29.22
C LYS A 307 9.16 -8.25 29.89
N LEU A 308 9.25 -7.13 29.18
CA LEU A 308 8.71 -5.86 29.65
C LEU A 308 7.18 -5.96 29.70
N ASP A 309 6.60 -5.67 30.85
CA ASP A 309 5.17 -5.56 31.01
C ASP A 309 4.70 -4.12 30.74
N ARG A 310 3.40 -3.85 30.96
CA ARG A 310 2.82 -2.52 30.74
C ARG A 310 3.21 -1.50 31.80
N GLU A 311 3.71 -1.93 32.95
CA GLU A 311 4.17 -1.02 34.00
C GLU A 311 5.64 -0.65 33.77
N ASP A 312 6.42 -1.53 33.14
CA ASP A 312 7.80 -1.25 32.73
C ASP A 312 7.91 -0.36 31.48
N ALA A 313 6.90 -0.38 30.59
CA ALA A 313 6.91 0.25 29.27
C ALA A 313 6.32 1.67 29.26
#